data_AF-F0ZB69-F1
#
_entry.id   AF-F0ZB69-F1
#
_cell.length_a   1.000
_cell.length_b   1.000
_cell.length_c   1.000
_cell.angle_alpha   90.00
_cell.angle_beta   90.00
_cell.angle_gamma   90.00
#
_symmetry.space_group_name_H-M   'P 1'
#
loop_
_entity.id
_entity.type
_entity.pdbx_description
1 polymer ?
#
loop_
_entity_poly.entity_id
_entity_poly.type
_entity_poly.pdbx_seq_one_letter_code
_entity_poly.pdbx_strand_id
1 'polypeptide(L)'
;MYSLFNYIFDENGIIKKEFLDPSQRKRLSRGLSRRFMTIGFLGLFTSPFIFFFLLINFFFEYAEELKNRPGSLFSREWSPLARWQFRELNELPHYFQNRLSLSYTHANHYVESFPSQFLSIVAKFISFIFGSFLAVFIVLGILNDHFIMNFQIFDRTPIWYIGIFGTVVAITRSLITDENHAYQPAKHMARTVQNTHYLPLSWVGKTHTLQVRDEFLSLFEYRIVDFVRDIFSVIFTPFILIFSLPKSSQAIINFFGDNTVNLDGVGPICQLGDFTNVKKLGDNSFGSISQANRVSSTNNGKLEKSVINFKCLNPEWNTDNNELIQQFNQYAKDQHNNSANNNNNNNNNNNNNNNNNNNFAPHTSLDDFQHISDSHYIPPEIIDAVLGTHHQPSPQLNSFHSGPKLKGRLDQNIINAVNDLHQSFYESQFKHKNDNFVNSI
;
A
#
# COMPACT_ATOMS: atom_id res chain seq x y z
N MET A 1 20.31 -1.33 -12.80
CA MET A 1 20.32 0.15 -12.92
C MET A 1 21.58 0.66 -13.61
N TYR A 2 22.78 0.35 -13.10
CA TYR A 2 24.07 0.74 -13.69
C TYR A 2 24.22 0.48 -15.19
N SER A 3 23.79 -0.71 -15.66
CA SER A 3 23.83 -1.12 -17.07
C SER A 3 23.03 -0.20 -18.01
N LEU A 4 21.90 0.32 -17.52
CA LEU A 4 20.97 1.15 -18.28
C LEU A 4 21.42 2.63 -18.24
N PHE A 5 21.65 3.16 -17.03
CA PHE A 5 21.94 4.58 -16.85
C PHE A 5 23.23 5.00 -17.54
N ASN A 6 24.33 4.26 -17.36
CA ASN A 6 25.60 4.56 -18.02
C ASN A 6 25.61 4.30 -19.53
N TYR A 7 24.54 3.71 -20.09
CA TYR A 7 24.43 3.52 -21.53
C TYR A 7 23.73 4.72 -22.17
N ILE A 8 22.60 5.09 -21.56
CA ILE A 8 21.65 6.07 -22.10
C ILE A 8 22.09 7.50 -21.79
N PHE A 9 22.57 7.73 -20.58
CA PHE A 9 22.95 9.07 -20.11
C PHE A 9 24.45 9.31 -20.29
N ASP A 10 24.80 10.55 -20.58
CA ASP A 10 26.16 11.09 -20.54
C ASP A 10 26.60 11.37 -19.10
N GLU A 11 27.88 11.72 -18.93
CA GLU A 11 28.47 12.07 -17.63
C GLU A 11 27.75 13.23 -16.93
N ASN A 12 27.11 14.11 -17.71
CA ASN A 12 26.29 15.23 -17.22
C ASN A 12 24.84 14.83 -16.90
N GLY A 13 24.45 13.55 -17.02
CA GLY A 13 23.08 13.08 -16.79
C GLY A 13 22.10 13.40 -17.92
N ILE A 14 22.59 13.77 -19.09
CA ILE A 14 21.77 14.12 -20.27
C ILE A 14 21.66 12.90 -21.20
N ILE A 15 20.50 12.70 -21.84
CA ILE A 15 20.30 11.61 -22.80
C ILE A 15 21.14 11.86 -24.06
N LYS A 16 21.91 10.86 -24.50
CA LYS A 16 22.69 10.95 -25.74
C LYS A 16 21.78 11.12 -26.95
N LYS A 17 22.14 12.06 -27.83
CA LYS A 17 21.36 12.39 -29.04
C LYS A 17 21.13 11.21 -29.98
N GLU A 18 22.03 10.21 -29.95
CA GLU A 18 21.90 8.97 -30.74
C GLU A 18 20.62 8.19 -30.44
N PHE A 19 20.07 8.28 -29.22
CA PHE A 19 18.85 7.57 -28.84
C PHE A 19 17.57 8.22 -29.38
N LEU A 20 17.64 9.49 -29.79
CA LEU A 20 16.52 10.21 -30.39
C LEU A 20 16.34 9.82 -31.87
N ASP A 21 17.41 9.43 -32.57
CA ASP A 21 17.37 9.05 -33.99
C ASP A 21 16.73 7.65 -34.18
N PRO A 22 15.58 7.54 -34.88
CA PRO A 22 14.89 6.26 -35.10
C PRO A 22 15.74 5.25 -35.88
N SER A 23 16.63 5.71 -36.75
CA SER A 23 17.46 4.86 -37.61
C SER A 23 18.45 4.01 -36.79
N GLN A 24 18.91 4.54 -35.67
CA GLN A 24 19.95 3.92 -34.84
C GLN A 24 19.39 3.03 -33.72
N ARG A 25 18.09 3.09 -33.45
CA ARG A 25 17.45 2.36 -32.33
C ARG A 25 17.73 0.86 -32.35
N LYS A 26 17.73 0.21 -33.52
CA LYS A 26 18.05 -1.23 -33.64
C LYS A 26 19.50 -1.55 -33.26
N ARG A 27 20.45 -0.68 -33.65
CA ARG A 27 21.88 -0.83 -33.30
C ARG A 27 22.07 -0.69 -31.79
N LEU A 28 21.46 0.35 -31.21
CA LEU A 28 21.56 0.68 -29.78
C LEU A 28 20.90 -0.39 -28.90
N SER A 29 19.75 -0.93 -29.32
CA SER A 29 19.08 -2.05 -28.66
C SER A 29 19.96 -3.30 -28.56
N ARG A 30 20.70 -3.64 -29.63
CA ARG A 30 21.67 -4.76 -29.61
C ARG A 30 22.84 -4.47 -28.68
N GLY A 31 23.34 -3.23 -28.65
CA GLY A 31 24.38 -2.79 -27.72
C GLY A 31 23.95 -2.94 -26.26
N LEU A 32 22.75 -2.46 -25.93
CA LEU A 32 22.16 -2.57 -24.60
C LEU A 32 21.95 -4.04 -24.18
N SER A 33 21.44 -4.87 -25.09
CA SER A 33 21.27 -6.32 -24.85
C SER A 33 22.60 -7.01 -24.52
N ARG A 34 23.68 -6.74 -25.28
CA ARG A 34 25.01 -7.29 -25.00
C ARG A 34 25.50 -6.85 -23.63
N ARG A 35 25.30 -5.58 -23.27
CA ARG A 35 25.72 -5.04 -21.97
C ARG A 35 24.97 -5.68 -20.81
N PHE A 36 23.67 -5.93 -20.94
CA PHE A 36 22.91 -6.69 -19.95
C PHE A 36 23.46 -8.10 -19.77
N MET A 37 23.76 -8.80 -20.87
CA MET A 37 24.36 -10.14 -20.80
C MET A 37 25.74 -10.12 -20.15
N THR A 38 26.63 -9.20 -20.53
CA THR A 38 27.98 -9.09 -19.95
C THR A 38 27.94 -8.83 -18.44
N ILE A 39 27.10 -7.89 -17.99
CA ILE A 39 26.92 -7.60 -16.56
C ILE A 39 26.23 -8.75 -15.85
N GLY A 40 25.30 -9.45 -16.51
CA GLY A 40 24.65 -10.65 -15.99
C GLY A 40 25.64 -11.79 -15.75
N PHE A 41 26.53 -12.07 -16.70
CA PHE A 41 27.57 -13.10 -16.55
C PHE A 41 28.59 -12.74 -15.47
N LEU A 42 29.02 -11.48 -15.40
CA LEU A 42 29.87 -11.00 -14.31
C LEU A 42 29.16 -11.16 -12.97
N GLY A 43 27.89 -10.74 -12.88
CA GLY A 43 27.06 -10.87 -11.70
C GLY A 43 26.85 -12.32 -11.27
N LEU A 44 26.75 -13.27 -12.21
CA LEU A 44 26.63 -14.70 -11.90
C LEU A 44 27.92 -15.26 -11.28
N PHE A 45 29.09 -14.76 -11.69
CA PHE A 45 30.36 -15.15 -11.09
C PHE A 45 30.56 -14.53 -9.69
N THR A 46 30.11 -13.29 -9.49
CA THR A 46 30.23 -12.58 -8.20
C THR A 46 29.11 -12.92 -7.21
N SER A 47 27.95 -13.40 -7.68
CA SER A 47 26.76 -13.69 -6.85
C SER A 47 27.02 -14.63 -5.67
N PRO A 48 27.79 -15.75 -5.76
CA PRO A 48 28.06 -16.57 -4.58
C PRO A 48 28.77 -15.80 -3.47
N PHE A 49 29.74 -14.94 -3.80
CA PHE A 49 30.46 -14.14 -2.81
C PHE A 49 29.57 -13.09 -2.15
N ILE A 50 28.75 -12.39 -2.93
CA ILE A 50 27.79 -11.40 -2.41
C ILE A 50 26.74 -12.10 -1.54
N PHE A 51 26.28 -13.28 -1.94
CA PHE A 51 25.30 -14.05 -1.18
C PHE A 51 25.81 -14.40 0.23
N PHE A 52 27.04 -14.94 0.35
CA PHE A 52 27.62 -15.23 1.66
C PHE A 52 27.84 -13.96 2.50
N PHE A 53 28.27 -12.87 1.88
CA PHE A 53 28.41 -11.59 2.56
C PHE A 53 27.07 -11.07 3.11
N LEU A 54 26.00 -11.11 2.31
CA LEU A 54 24.66 -10.73 2.76
C LEU A 54 24.14 -11.64 3.87
N LEU A 55 24.42 -12.95 3.83
CA LEU A 55 24.01 -13.88 4.87
C LEU A 55 24.67 -13.55 6.22
N ILE A 56 25.96 -13.19 6.20
CA ILE A 56 26.69 -12.78 7.39
C ILE A 56 26.14 -11.45 7.93
N ASN A 57 25.95 -10.45 7.06
CA ASN A 57 25.37 -9.16 7.48
C ASN A 57 23.96 -9.34 8.05
N PHE A 58 23.14 -10.18 7.42
CA PHE A 58 21.81 -10.52 7.91
C PHE A 58 21.88 -11.10 9.33
N PHE A 59 22.79 -12.03 9.58
CA PHE A 59 22.96 -12.59 10.92
C PHE A 59 23.36 -11.53 11.95
N PHE A 60 24.28 -10.62 11.61
CA PHE A 60 24.72 -9.58 12.55
C PHE A 60 23.65 -8.53 12.82
N GLU A 61 22.99 -8.01 11.79
CA GLU A 61 21.94 -6.99 11.92
C GLU A 61 20.71 -7.55 12.67
N TYR A 62 20.30 -8.78 12.34
CA TYR A 62 19.12 -9.41 12.94
C TYR A 62 19.37 -9.92 14.35
N ALA A 63 20.58 -10.39 14.68
CA ALA A 63 20.89 -10.81 16.06
C ALA A 63 20.74 -9.63 17.04
N GLU A 64 21.13 -8.43 16.62
CA GLU A 64 20.95 -7.21 17.39
C GLU A 64 19.48 -6.79 17.46
N GLU A 65 18.77 -6.80 16.34
CA GLU A 65 17.36 -6.40 16.29
C GLU A 65 16.44 -7.37 17.06
N LEU A 66 16.67 -8.68 16.95
CA LEU A 66 15.92 -9.71 17.69
C LEU A 66 16.09 -9.57 19.21
N LYS A 67 17.31 -9.21 19.65
CA LYS A 67 17.60 -8.95 21.07
C LYS A 67 16.88 -7.70 21.58
N ASN A 68 16.86 -6.63 20.78
CA ASN A 68 16.33 -5.34 21.21
C ASN A 68 14.80 -5.24 21.04
N ARG A 69 14.23 -5.82 19.98
CA ARG A 69 12.81 -5.76 19.62
C ARG A 69 12.36 -7.06 18.92
N PRO A 70 12.00 -8.13 19.67
CA PRO A 70 11.67 -9.42 19.07
C PRO A 70 10.44 -9.39 18.13
N GLY A 71 9.55 -8.39 18.29
CA GLY A 71 8.37 -8.20 17.44
C GLY A 71 8.58 -7.38 16.16
N SER A 72 9.71 -6.66 16.00
CA SER A 72 9.89 -5.78 14.83
C SER A 72 10.12 -6.55 13.53
N LEU A 73 10.59 -7.79 13.62
CA LEU A 73 10.97 -8.62 12.47
C LEU A 73 9.75 -9.28 11.83
N PHE A 74 8.71 -9.49 12.64
CA PHE A 74 7.37 -9.90 12.21
C PHE A 74 6.45 -8.70 11.96
N SER A 75 6.98 -7.47 12.00
CA SER A 75 6.24 -6.32 11.53
C SER A 75 6.10 -6.39 10.00
N ARG A 76 5.04 -5.74 9.52
CA ARG A 76 4.78 -5.62 8.08
C ARG A 76 5.39 -4.33 7.57
N GLU A 77 5.80 -4.30 6.31
CA GLU A 77 6.25 -3.11 5.61
C GLU A 77 5.73 -3.11 4.17
N TRP A 78 5.77 -1.95 3.53
CA TRP A 78 5.47 -1.83 2.12
C TRP A 78 6.62 -2.40 1.30
N SER A 79 6.30 -3.38 0.44
CA SER A 79 7.29 -4.07 -0.38
C SER A 79 8.00 -3.10 -1.33
N PRO A 80 9.24 -3.38 -1.75
CA PRO A 80 9.97 -2.51 -2.68
C PRO A 80 9.20 -2.24 -3.99
N LEU A 81 8.44 -3.22 -4.48
CA LEU A 81 7.59 -3.07 -5.65
C LEU A 81 6.43 -2.10 -5.38
N ALA A 82 5.76 -2.23 -4.24
CA ALA A 82 4.70 -1.32 -3.82
C ALA A 82 5.22 0.12 -3.70
N ARG A 83 6.44 0.30 -3.18
CA ARG A 83 7.08 1.63 -3.10
C ARG A 83 7.22 2.29 -4.48
N TRP A 84 7.65 1.55 -5.50
CA TRP A 84 7.73 2.08 -6.87
C TRP A 84 6.35 2.34 -7.50
N GLN A 85 5.35 1.54 -7.13
CA GLN A 85 3.99 1.69 -7.62
C GLN A 85 3.33 2.97 -7.09
N PHE A 86 3.45 3.21 -5.78
CA PHE A 86 2.86 4.36 -5.08
C PHE A 86 3.60 5.68 -5.35
N ARG A 87 4.90 5.60 -5.65
CA ARG A 87 5.71 6.78 -5.93
C ARG A 87 5.17 7.55 -7.12
N GLU A 88 4.96 8.84 -6.94
CA GLU A 88 4.44 9.72 -7.97
C GLU A 88 5.54 10.40 -8.79
N LEU A 89 5.15 10.95 -9.93
CA LEU A 89 6.07 11.65 -10.82
C LEU A 89 6.51 12.96 -10.15
N ASN A 90 7.81 13.27 -10.24
CA ASN A 90 8.44 14.43 -9.60
C ASN A 90 8.30 14.50 -8.06
N GLU A 91 8.00 13.37 -7.40
CA GLU A 91 7.95 13.29 -5.94
C GLU A 91 9.37 13.05 -5.36
N LEU A 92 9.79 13.92 -4.44
CA LEU A 92 11.06 13.79 -3.73
C LEU A 92 11.02 12.63 -2.71
N PRO A 93 12.16 11.96 -2.46
CA PRO A 93 12.19 10.79 -1.58
C PRO A 93 11.66 11.03 -0.16
N HIS A 94 11.89 12.21 0.41
CA HIS A 94 11.46 12.53 1.78
C HIS A 94 9.94 12.77 1.88
N TYR A 95 9.32 13.41 0.87
CA TYR A 95 7.86 13.56 0.81
C TYR A 95 7.18 12.20 0.66
N PHE A 96 7.71 11.37 -0.24
CA PHE A 96 7.24 10.01 -0.42
C PHE A 96 7.34 9.18 0.86
N GLN A 97 8.49 9.23 1.54
CA GLN A 97 8.70 8.51 2.78
C GLN A 97 7.75 8.96 3.90
N ASN A 98 7.48 10.26 4.01
CA ASN A 98 6.55 10.81 4.99
C ASN A 98 5.11 10.34 4.73
N ARG A 99 4.68 10.38 3.47
CA ARG A 99 3.37 9.88 3.06
C ARG A 99 3.21 8.38 3.34
N LEU A 100 4.26 7.61 3.09
CA LEU A 100 4.27 6.17 3.35
C LEU A 100 4.31 5.81 4.84
N SER A 101 4.96 6.63 5.69
CA SER A 101 4.96 6.42 7.14
C SER A 101 3.59 6.71 7.76
N LEU A 102 2.86 7.70 7.25
CA LEU A 102 1.48 7.99 7.66
C LEU A 102 0.52 6.84 7.31
N SER A 103 0.71 6.19 6.17
CA SER A 103 -0.15 5.06 5.75
C SER A 103 0.06 3.79 6.59
N TYR A 104 1.21 3.66 7.24
CA TYR A 104 1.65 2.45 7.95
C TYR A 104 0.70 2.02 9.08
N THR A 105 0.31 2.97 9.93
CA THR A 105 -0.57 2.70 11.09
C THR A 105 -1.95 2.24 10.62
N HIS A 106 -2.49 2.90 9.60
CA HIS A 106 -3.79 2.57 9.01
C HIS A 106 -3.76 1.23 8.27
N ALA A 107 -2.65 0.90 7.59
CA ALA A 107 -2.46 -0.38 6.92
C ALA A 107 -2.43 -1.54 7.91
N ASN A 108 -1.78 -1.39 9.06
CA ASN A 108 -1.79 -2.41 10.11
C ASN A 108 -3.20 -2.64 10.66
N HIS A 109 -3.94 -1.58 10.98
CA HIS A 109 -5.34 -1.71 11.44
C HIS A 109 -6.27 -2.32 10.39
N TYR A 110 -6.02 -2.08 9.09
CA TYR A 110 -6.74 -2.77 8.03
C TYR A 110 -6.49 -4.28 8.07
N VAL A 111 -5.23 -4.72 8.20
CA VAL A 111 -4.89 -6.15 8.29
C VAL A 111 -5.44 -6.80 9.56
N GLU A 112 -5.37 -6.10 10.69
CA GLU A 112 -5.95 -6.52 11.98
C GLU A 112 -7.47 -6.70 11.90
N SER A 113 -8.13 -6.01 10.96
CA SER A 113 -9.57 -6.16 10.72
C SER A 113 -9.96 -7.54 10.16
N PHE A 114 -9.00 -8.38 9.76
CA PHE A 114 -9.21 -9.72 9.23
C PHE A 114 -8.61 -10.81 10.13
N PRO A 115 -9.21 -11.09 11.30
CA PRO A 115 -8.73 -12.13 12.17
C PRO A 115 -8.89 -13.52 11.54
N SER A 116 -7.92 -14.39 11.76
CA SER A 116 -8.00 -15.79 11.34
C SER A 116 -8.69 -16.64 12.41
N GLN A 117 -9.98 -16.93 12.20
CA GLN A 117 -10.79 -17.72 13.13
C GLN A 117 -10.18 -19.10 13.40
N PHE A 118 -9.65 -19.75 12.37
CA PHE A 118 -8.98 -21.04 12.52
C PHE A 118 -7.77 -20.98 13.47
N LEU A 119 -6.92 -19.95 13.31
CA LEU A 119 -5.76 -19.76 14.18
C LEU A 119 -6.19 -19.49 15.63
N SER A 120 -7.23 -18.68 15.83
CA SER A 120 -7.78 -18.40 17.16
C SER A 120 -8.34 -19.67 17.82
N ILE A 121 -9.06 -20.53 17.09
CA ILE A 121 -9.59 -21.80 17.62
C ILE A 121 -8.44 -22.73 18.05
N VAL A 122 -7.43 -22.89 17.20
CA VAL A 122 -6.25 -23.71 17.51
C VAL A 122 -5.49 -23.13 18.70
N ALA A 123 -5.30 -21.82 18.75
CA ALA A 123 -4.64 -21.14 19.87
C ALA A 123 -5.41 -21.32 21.19
N LYS A 124 -6.75 -21.17 21.17
CA LYS A 124 -7.62 -21.43 22.33
C LYS A 124 -7.49 -22.89 22.81
N PHE A 125 -7.47 -23.86 21.89
CA PHE A 125 -7.31 -25.28 22.22
C PHE A 125 -5.94 -25.59 22.86
N ILE A 126 -4.85 -25.10 22.26
CA ILE A 126 -3.50 -25.29 22.79
C ILE A 126 -3.37 -24.59 24.15
N SER A 127 -3.85 -23.35 24.27
CA SER A 127 -3.84 -22.60 25.53
C SER A 127 -4.61 -23.32 26.64
N PHE A 128 -5.72 -23.97 26.31
CA PHE A 128 -6.50 -24.76 27.27
C PHE A 128 -5.75 -26.01 27.76
N ILE A 129 -5.12 -26.78 26.85
CA ILE A 129 -4.36 -27.99 27.22
C ILE A 129 -3.17 -27.62 28.11
N PHE A 130 -2.31 -26.72 27.62
CA PHE A 130 -1.10 -26.33 28.33
C PHE A 130 -1.42 -25.53 29.61
N GLY A 131 -2.48 -24.73 29.59
CA GLY A 131 -2.98 -24.02 30.77
C GLY A 131 -3.51 -24.97 31.84
N SER A 132 -4.16 -26.07 31.47
CA SER A 132 -4.62 -27.09 32.42
C SER A 132 -3.45 -27.81 33.09
N PHE A 133 -2.44 -28.23 32.32
CA PHE A 133 -1.22 -28.80 32.90
C PHE A 133 -0.51 -27.80 33.81
N LEU A 134 -0.32 -26.57 33.34
CA LEU A 134 0.30 -25.49 34.12
C LEU A 134 -0.43 -25.26 35.44
N ALA A 135 -1.78 -25.23 35.43
CA ALA A 135 -2.58 -25.07 36.64
C ALA A 135 -2.37 -26.22 37.63
N VAL A 136 -2.32 -27.47 37.17
CA VAL A 136 -2.04 -28.63 38.02
C VAL A 136 -0.65 -28.53 38.64
N PHE A 137 0.37 -28.15 37.87
CA PHE A 137 1.73 -27.96 38.39
C PHE A 137 1.81 -26.85 39.44
N ILE A 138 1.09 -25.73 39.23
CA ILE A 138 1.02 -24.63 40.19
C ILE A 138 0.35 -25.09 41.49
N VAL A 139 -0.79 -25.80 41.42
CA VAL A 139 -1.50 -26.29 42.61
C VAL A 139 -0.65 -27.29 43.39
N LEU A 140 -0.06 -28.29 42.72
CA LEU A 140 0.85 -29.24 43.36
C LEU A 140 2.07 -28.55 43.98
N GLY A 141 2.54 -27.49 43.33
CA GLY A 141 3.61 -26.66 43.85
C GLY A 141 3.27 -25.92 45.13
N ILE A 142 2.07 -25.33 45.21
CA ILE A 142 1.57 -24.67 46.43
C ILE A 142 1.37 -25.67 47.57
N LEU A 143 0.95 -26.91 47.25
CA LEU A 143 0.75 -27.95 48.26
C LEU A 143 2.06 -28.54 48.80
N ASN A 144 3.12 -28.56 47.98
CA ASN A 144 4.38 -29.19 48.36
C ASN A 144 5.58 -28.53 47.66
N ASP A 145 6.33 -27.73 48.42
CA ASP A 145 7.56 -27.08 47.94
C ASP A 145 8.63 -28.09 47.48
N HIS A 146 8.66 -29.29 48.09
CA HIS A 146 9.59 -30.35 47.71
C HIS A 146 9.30 -30.91 46.31
N PHE A 147 8.03 -30.88 45.88
CA PHE A 147 7.64 -31.32 44.55
C PHE A 147 8.23 -30.41 43.46
N ILE A 148 8.17 -29.07 43.60
CA ILE A 148 8.72 -28.16 42.59
C ILE A 148 10.24 -28.30 42.45
N MET A 149 10.95 -28.42 43.57
CA MET A 149 12.42 -28.29 43.61
C MET A 149 13.16 -29.61 43.40
N ASN A 150 12.68 -30.71 43.99
CA ASN A 150 13.47 -31.95 44.10
C ASN A 150 12.89 -33.11 43.29
N PHE A 151 11.62 -33.05 42.92
CA PHE A 151 11.03 -34.09 42.08
C PHE A 151 11.58 -33.99 40.66
N GLN A 152 12.00 -35.12 40.09
CA GLN A 152 12.51 -35.19 38.72
C GLN A 152 11.51 -35.93 37.84
N ILE A 153 10.94 -35.22 36.88
CA ILE A 153 10.06 -35.79 35.85
C ILE A 153 10.88 -35.84 34.56
N PHE A 154 11.22 -37.05 34.10
CA PHE A 154 12.06 -37.27 32.91
C PHE A 154 13.34 -36.39 32.93
N ASP A 155 14.14 -36.52 34.00
CA ASP A 155 15.44 -35.84 34.19
C ASP A 155 15.40 -34.29 34.26
N ARG A 156 14.21 -33.70 34.43
CA ARG A 156 14.01 -32.26 34.61
C ARG A 156 13.10 -31.96 35.79
N THR A 157 13.30 -30.79 36.40
CA THR A 157 12.47 -30.30 37.51
C THR A 157 11.14 -29.74 37.00
N PRO A 158 10.04 -29.86 37.77
CA PRO A 158 8.74 -29.28 37.43
C PRO A 158 8.79 -27.79 37.09
N ILE A 159 9.70 -27.01 37.68
CA ILE A 159 9.90 -25.58 37.36
C ILE A 159 10.24 -25.36 35.87
N TRP A 160 11.00 -26.28 35.26
CA TRP A 160 11.38 -26.19 33.85
C TRP A 160 10.15 -26.37 32.94
N TYR A 161 9.28 -27.33 33.28
CA TYR A 161 8.02 -27.55 32.57
C TYR A 161 7.04 -26.39 32.77
N ILE A 162 6.95 -25.82 33.97
CA ILE A 162 6.17 -24.60 34.25
C ILE A 162 6.63 -23.46 33.34
N GLY A 163 7.95 -23.27 33.19
CA GLY A 163 8.50 -22.24 32.30
C GLY A 163 8.11 -22.45 30.84
N ILE A 164 8.20 -23.69 30.33
CA ILE A 164 7.80 -24.01 28.95
C ILE A 164 6.31 -23.86 28.74
N PHE A 165 5.48 -24.47 29.60
CA PHE A 165 4.03 -24.38 29.48
C PHE A 165 3.54 -22.95 29.64
N GLY A 166 4.12 -22.18 30.57
CA GLY A 166 3.87 -20.75 30.73
C GLY A 166 4.19 -19.96 29.45
N THR A 167 5.33 -20.23 28.83
CA THR A 167 5.74 -19.58 27.57
C THR A 167 4.78 -19.94 26.43
N VAL A 168 4.42 -21.21 26.28
CA VAL A 168 3.46 -21.67 25.25
C VAL A 168 2.08 -21.04 25.47
N VAL A 169 1.60 -20.97 26.72
CA VAL A 169 0.33 -20.31 27.06
C VAL A 169 0.38 -18.81 26.75
N ALA A 170 1.48 -18.14 27.07
CA ALA A 170 1.65 -16.72 26.76
C ALA A 170 1.63 -16.44 25.24
N ILE A 171 2.36 -17.23 24.46
CA ILE A 171 2.38 -17.12 22.99
C ILE A 171 1.00 -17.40 22.41
N THR A 172 0.36 -18.49 22.82
CA THR A 172 -0.97 -18.85 22.30
C THR A 172 -2.03 -17.82 22.67
N ARG A 173 -1.97 -17.21 23.87
CA ARG A 173 -2.86 -16.10 24.23
C ARG A 173 -2.66 -14.86 23.37
N SER A 174 -1.43 -14.55 22.97
CA SER A 174 -1.14 -13.45 22.04
C SER A 174 -1.79 -13.64 20.66
N LEU A 175 -2.05 -14.89 20.25
CA LEU A 175 -2.71 -15.22 18.99
C LEU A 175 -4.25 -15.23 19.07
N ILE A 176 -4.82 -15.17 20.28
CA ILE A 176 -6.26 -15.14 20.47
C ILE A 176 -6.75 -13.72 20.16
N THR A 177 -7.59 -13.60 19.14
CA THR A 177 -8.24 -12.34 18.79
C THR A 177 -9.16 -11.86 19.91
N ASP A 178 -9.08 -10.55 20.22
CA ASP A 178 -9.97 -9.89 21.17
C ASP A 178 -11.43 -9.88 20.67
N GLU A 179 -12.35 -10.28 21.54
CA GLU A 179 -13.78 -10.38 21.22
C GLU A 179 -14.47 -9.00 21.12
N ASN A 180 -13.83 -7.94 21.64
CA ASN A 180 -14.38 -6.58 21.73
C ASN A 180 -13.87 -5.62 20.64
N HIS A 181 -13.22 -6.12 19.58
CA HIS A 181 -12.67 -5.25 18.54
C HIS A 181 -13.71 -4.92 17.46
N ALA A 182 -13.95 -3.63 17.22
CA ALA A 182 -14.86 -3.19 16.16
C ALA A 182 -14.14 -3.25 14.80
N TYR A 183 -14.50 -4.23 13.97
CA TYR A 183 -13.90 -4.40 12.64
C TYR A 183 -14.45 -3.39 11.63
N GLN A 184 -13.63 -2.43 11.20
CA GLN A 184 -13.99 -1.41 10.20
C GLN A 184 -12.99 -1.39 9.03
N PRO A 185 -12.90 -2.48 8.22
CA PRO A 185 -11.88 -2.59 7.18
C PRO A 185 -11.98 -1.47 6.13
N ALA A 186 -13.20 -1.09 5.74
CA ALA A 186 -13.43 0.00 4.80
C ALA A 186 -12.81 1.33 5.28
N LYS A 187 -13.02 1.70 6.55
CA LYS A 187 -12.47 2.94 7.11
C LYS A 187 -10.94 2.95 7.09
N HIS A 188 -10.32 1.85 7.51
CA HIS A 188 -8.86 1.75 7.53
C HIS A 188 -8.27 1.77 6.12
N MET A 189 -8.89 1.07 5.17
CA MET A 189 -8.50 1.11 3.76
C MET A 189 -8.60 2.52 3.18
N ALA A 190 -9.66 3.26 3.46
CA ALA A 190 -9.82 4.64 2.98
C ALA A 190 -8.66 5.55 3.44
N ARG A 191 -8.27 5.46 4.72
CA ARG A 191 -7.11 6.20 5.26
C ARG A 191 -5.78 5.74 4.67
N THR A 192 -5.63 4.45 4.41
CA THR A 192 -4.43 3.93 3.74
C THR A 192 -4.34 4.47 2.31
N VAL A 193 -5.43 4.42 1.54
CA VAL A 193 -5.52 4.90 0.15
C VAL A 193 -5.30 6.40 0.06
N GLN A 194 -5.82 7.17 1.00
CA GLN A 194 -5.58 8.62 1.07
C GLN A 194 -4.10 8.95 1.13
N ASN A 195 -3.29 8.11 1.78
CA ASN A 195 -1.85 8.34 1.85
C ASN A 195 -1.13 7.65 0.67
N THR A 196 -1.48 6.43 0.28
CA THR A 196 -0.77 5.72 -0.81
C THR A 196 -1.15 6.20 -2.22
N HIS A 197 -2.27 6.92 -2.36
CA HIS A 197 -2.92 7.33 -3.61
C HIS A 197 -3.20 6.17 -4.59
N TYR A 198 -3.13 4.93 -4.10
CA TYR A 198 -3.25 3.72 -4.89
C TYR A 198 -4.48 2.93 -4.47
N LEU A 199 -5.48 2.88 -5.36
CA LEU A 199 -6.64 2.02 -5.26
C LEU A 199 -6.94 1.42 -6.64
N PRO A 200 -6.71 0.10 -6.83
CA PRO A 200 -7.17 -0.61 -8.02
C PRO A 200 -8.69 -0.58 -8.15
N LEU A 201 -9.19 -0.53 -9.39
CA LEU A 201 -10.63 -0.61 -9.68
C LEU A 201 -11.27 -1.91 -9.16
N SER A 202 -10.50 -2.99 -9.01
CA SER A 202 -10.97 -4.26 -8.45
C SER A 202 -11.34 -4.17 -6.96
N TRP A 203 -10.77 -3.20 -6.23
CA TRP A 203 -10.95 -3.06 -4.78
C TRP A 203 -12.13 -2.18 -4.39
N VAL A 204 -12.59 -1.33 -5.31
CA VAL A 204 -13.71 -0.39 -5.11
C VAL A 204 -14.96 -1.19 -4.68
N GLY A 205 -15.54 -0.81 -3.53
CA GLY A 205 -16.69 -1.48 -2.91
C GLY A 205 -16.48 -2.90 -2.36
N LYS A 206 -15.27 -3.46 -2.49
CA LYS A 206 -14.95 -4.86 -2.11
C LYS A 206 -13.88 -4.96 -1.03
N THR A 207 -13.62 -3.87 -0.33
CA THR A 207 -12.54 -3.75 0.68
C THR A 207 -12.73 -4.64 1.91
N HIS A 208 -13.91 -5.24 2.10
CA HIS A 208 -14.19 -6.23 3.15
C HIS A 208 -13.93 -7.68 2.70
N THR A 209 -13.57 -7.93 1.44
CA THR A 209 -13.41 -9.28 0.90
C THR A 209 -12.01 -9.84 1.16
N LEU A 210 -11.92 -11.16 1.35
CA LEU A 210 -10.63 -11.84 1.54
C LEU A 210 -9.72 -11.75 0.31
N GLN A 211 -10.30 -11.68 -0.89
CA GLN A 211 -9.52 -11.49 -2.12
C GLN A 211 -8.74 -10.17 -2.09
N VAL A 212 -9.39 -9.06 -1.75
CA VAL A 212 -8.75 -7.75 -1.65
C VAL A 212 -7.72 -7.73 -0.52
N ARG A 213 -8.00 -8.41 0.60
CA ARG A 213 -7.01 -8.60 1.67
C ARG A 213 -5.75 -9.29 1.13
N ASP A 214 -5.87 -10.40 0.42
CA ASP A 214 -4.70 -11.15 -0.05
C ASP A 214 -3.89 -10.37 -1.09
N GLU A 215 -4.57 -9.65 -2.00
CA GLU A 215 -3.92 -8.71 -2.92
C GLU A 215 -3.22 -7.57 -2.15
N PHE A 216 -3.84 -7.02 -1.11
CA PHE A 216 -3.23 -6.00 -0.26
C PHE A 216 -2.00 -6.52 0.50
N LEU A 217 -2.07 -7.73 1.05
CA LEU A 217 -0.96 -8.37 1.76
C LEU A 217 0.23 -8.66 0.84
N SER A 218 0.03 -8.76 -0.48
CA SER A 218 1.14 -8.84 -1.44
C SER A 218 1.90 -7.52 -1.62
N LEU A 219 1.25 -6.38 -1.33
CA LEU A 219 1.89 -5.06 -1.30
C LEU A 219 2.45 -4.72 0.09
N PHE A 220 1.79 -5.21 1.14
CA PHE A 220 2.13 -4.99 2.55
C PHE A 220 2.56 -6.30 3.24
N GLU A 221 3.79 -6.69 2.95
CA GLU A 221 4.38 -7.98 3.32
C GLU A 221 5.10 -7.90 4.66
N TYR A 222 5.48 -9.05 5.22
CA TYR A 222 6.33 -9.06 6.41
C TYR A 222 7.75 -8.62 6.07
N ARG A 223 8.40 -7.86 6.96
CA ARG A 223 9.78 -7.40 6.77
C ARG A 223 10.76 -8.55 6.54
N ILE A 224 10.55 -9.69 7.23
CA ILE A 224 11.34 -10.91 7.00
C ILE A 224 11.23 -11.46 5.56
N VAL A 225 10.09 -11.28 4.90
CA VAL A 225 9.89 -11.72 3.50
C VAL A 225 10.71 -10.86 2.56
N ASP A 226 10.74 -9.54 2.78
CA ASP A 226 11.57 -8.63 2.00
C ASP A 226 13.07 -8.95 2.18
N PHE A 227 13.52 -9.26 3.40
CA PHE A 227 14.90 -9.67 3.62
C PHE A 227 15.26 -10.98 2.91
N VAL A 228 14.41 -12.00 3.03
CA VAL A 228 14.61 -13.27 2.32
C VAL A 228 14.65 -13.01 0.82
N ARG A 229 13.75 -12.17 0.30
CA ARG A 229 13.73 -11.75 -1.10
C ARG A 229 15.02 -11.05 -1.51
N ASP A 230 15.57 -10.17 -0.69
CA ASP A 230 16.84 -9.48 -0.98
C ASP A 230 18.02 -10.46 -1.05
N ILE A 231 18.09 -11.44 -0.16
CA ILE A 231 19.10 -12.51 -0.22
C ILE A 231 18.99 -13.31 -1.52
N PHE A 232 17.77 -13.76 -1.86
CA PHE A 232 17.54 -14.49 -3.11
C PHE A 232 17.68 -13.62 -4.36
N SER A 233 17.49 -12.31 -4.25
CA SER A 233 17.61 -11.37 -5.36
C SER A 233 19.00 -11.40 -5.98
N VAL A 234 20.05 -11.62 -5.18
CA VAL A 234 21.44 -11.75 -5.66
C VAL A 234 21.61 -12.95 -6.58
N ILE A 235 20.89 -14.03 -6.31
CA ILE A 235 20.89 -15.24 -7.15
C ILE A 235 20.04 -15.00 -8.40
N PHE A 236 18.83 -14.45 -8.27
CA PHE A 236 17.89 -14.30 -9.39
C PHE A 236 18.23 -13.16 -10.35
N THR A 237 18.82 -12.07 -9.88
CA THR A 237 19.17 -10.89 -10.68
C THR A 237 20.01 -11.22 -11.93
N PRO A 238 21.12 -11.99 -11.86
CA PRO A 238 21.87 -12.34 -13.06
C PRO A 238 21.04 -13.13 -14.08
N PHE A 239 20.14 -14.02 -13.65
CA PHE A 239 19.23 -14.73 -14.58
C PHE A 239 18.25 -13.77 -15.27
N ILE A 240 17.68 -12.80 -14.53
CA ILE A 240 16.82 -11.76 -15.11
C ILE A 240 17.59 -10.93 -16.14
N LEU A 241 18.84 -10.58 -15.86
CA LEU A 241 19.71 -9.81 -16.76
C LEU A 241 20.13 -10.57 -18.02
N ILE A 242 20.30 -11.89 -17.96
CA ILE A 242 20.71 -12.71 -19.10
C ILE A 242 19.51 -13.08 -19.99
N PHE A 243 18.35 -13.40 -19.40
CA PHE A 243 17.25 -14.02 -20.14
C PHE A 243 16.05 -13.09 -20.41
N SER A 244 15.72 -12.20 -19.46
CA SER A 244 14.51 -11.37 -19.52
C SER A 244 14.80 -9.99 -20.12
N LEU A 245 15.72 -9.24 -19.51
CA LEU A 245 16.04 -7.86 -19.92
C LEU A 245 16.56 -7.70 -21.36
N PRO A 246 17.34 -8.64 -21.94
CA PRO A 246 17.77 -8.53 -23.32
C PRO A 246 16.62 -8.61 -24.33
N LYS A 247 15.52 -9.29 -23.98
CA LYS A 247 14.33 -9.36 -24.85
C LYS A 247 13.56 -8.04 -24.85
N SER A 248 13.56 -7.32 -23.73
CA SER A 248 12.92 -6.01 -23.59
C SER A 248 13.78 -4.83 -24.02
N SER A 249 15.04 -5.03 -24.44
CA SER A 249 15.96 -3.92 -24.75
C SER A 249 15.41 -3.00 -25.86
N GLN A 250 14.74 -3.57 -26.87
CA GLN A 250 14.14 -2.78 -27.95
C GLN A 250 13.00 -1.90 -27.44
N ALA A 251 12.12 -2.45 -26.59
CA ALA A 251 11.01 -1.71 -26.00
C ALA A 251 11.52 -0.56 -25.12
N ILE A 252 12.59 -0.80 -24.35
CA ILE A 252 13.25 0.23 -23.53
C ILE A 252 13.77 1.37 -24.40
N ILE A 253 14.54 1.09 -25.46
CA ILE A 253 15.08 2.14 -26.34
C ILE A 253 13.98 2.90 -27.06
N ASN A 254 12.92 2.21 -27.51
CA ASN A 254 11.77 2.88 -28.11
C ASN A 254 11.08 3.81 -27.11
N PHE A 255 10.91 3.37 -25.86
CA PHE A 255 10.33 4.19 -24.80
C PHE A 255 11.13 5.49 -24.58
N PHE A 256 12.46 5.42 -24.48
CA PHE A 256 13.29 6.63 -24.34
C PHE A 256 13.23 7.53 -25.58
N GLY A 257 13.21 6.96 -26.78
CA GLY A 257 13.13 7.76 -28.02
C GLY A 257 11.78 8.47 -28.19
N ASP A 258 10.70 7.86 -27.74
CA ASP A 258 9.34 8.37 -27.96
C ASP A 258 8.84 9.25 -26.78
N ASN A 259 9.35 9.04 -25.55
CA ASN A 259 8.90 9.73 -24.34
C ASN A 259 9.94 10.72 -23.79
N THR A 260 10.88 11.21 -24.59
CA THR A 260 11.82 12.28 -24.19
C THR A 260 11.39 13.60 -24.79
N VAL A 261 11.18 14.61 -23.94
CA VAL A 261 10.84 15.99 -24.34
C VAL A 261 11.89 16.92 -23.75
N ASN A 262 12.31 17.92 -24.53
CA ASN A 262 13.22 18.95 -24.05
C ASN A 262 12.41 20.08 -23.41
N LEU A 263 12.58 20.27 -22.10
CA LEU A 263 11.99 21.36 -21.36
C LEU A 263 12.97 22.53 -21.30
N ASP A 264 12.48 23.73 -21.61
CA ASP A 264 13.29 24.95 -21.59
C ASP A 264 13.83 25.21 -20.17
N GLY A 265 15.14 25.43 -20.07
CA GLY A 265 15.83 25.67 -18.79
C GLY A 265 16.24 24.44 -17.99
N VAL A 266 15.66 23.26 -18.23
CA VAL A 266 16.01 22.01 -17.52
C VAL A 266 16.77 21.03 -18.41
N GLY A 267 16.34 20.86 -19.67
CA GLY A 267 16.91 19.90 -20.61
C GLY A 267 15.97 18.72 -20.93
N PRO A 268 16.52 17.59 -21.43
CA PRO A 268 15.70 16.45 -21.84
C PRO A 268 15.16 15.69 -20.63
N ILE A 269 13.85 15.74 -20.45
CA ILE A 269 13.11 15.06 -19.38
C ILE A 269 12.18 14.00 -19.97
N CYS A 270 11.67 13.12 -19.10
CA CYS A 270 10.60 12.21 -19.48
C CYS A 270 9.30 13.00 -19.69
N GLN A 271 8.59 12.74 -20.79
CA GLN A 271 7.32 13.37 -21.14
C GLN A 271 6.27 13.26 -20.03
N LEU A 272 6.29 12.18 -19.24
CA LEU A 272 5.39 12.00 -18.10
C LEU A 272 5.66 13.02 -16.97
N GLY A 273 6.89 13.50 -16.82
CA GLY A 273 7.28 14.47 -15.79
C GLY A 273 7.13 15.94 -16.21
N ASP A 274 6.82 16.23 -17.47
CA ASP A 274 6.65 17.58 -18.01
C ASP A 274 5.33 18.24 -17.56
N PHE A 275 4.28 17.43 -17.29
CA PHE A 275 2.93 17.85 -16.88
C PHE A 275 2.18 18.81 -17.85
N THR A 276 2.85 19.43 -18.81
CA THR A 276 2.22 20.28 -19.85
C THR A 276 1.42 19.45 -20.86
N ASN A 277 1.87 18.23 -21.15
CA ASN A 277 1.29 17.33 -22.14
C ASN A 277 0.19 16.39 -21.59
N VAL A 278 -0.40 16.70 -20.42
CA VAL A 278 -1.43 15.86 -19.78
C VAL A 278 -2.65 15.65 -20.69
N LYS A 279 -3.04 16.64 -21.51
CA LYS A 279 -4.15 16.52 -22.49
C LYS A 279 -3.91 15.45 -23.57
N LYS A 280 -2.67 14.99 -23.77
CA LYS A 280 -2.32 13.98 -24.78
C LYS A 280 -2.05 12.59 -24.20
N LEU A 281 -1.79 12.50 -22.89
CA LEU A 281 -1.32 11.28 -22.23
C LEU A 281 -2.24 10.82 -21.09
N GLY A 282 -3.13 11.69 -20.64
CA GLY A 282 -4.04 11.40 -19.55
C GLY A 282 -5.16 10.45 -19.96
N ASP A 283 -5.84 9.92 -18.94
CA ASP A 283 -7.02 9.09 -19.06
C ASP A 283 -8.29 9.93 -18.87
N ASN A 284 -9.28 9.75 -19.76
CA ASN A 284 -10.58 10.42 -19.66
C ASN A 284 -11.35 10.03 -18.40
N SER A 285 -11.08 8.84 -17.85
CA SER A 285 -11.72 8.33 -16.63
C SER A 285 -11.29 9.09 -15.36
N PHE A 286 -10.23 9.91 -15.46
CA PHE A 286 -9.63 10.65 -14.37
C PHE A 286 -9.66 12.18 -14.60
N GLY A 287 -10.52 12.64 -15.52
CA GLY A 287 -10.78 14.06 -15.74
C GLY A 287 -9.88 14.77 -16.74
N SER A 288 -8.94 14.07 -17.38
CA SER A 288 -8.21 14.63 -18.51
C SER A 288 -9.07 14.53 -19.78
N ILE A 289 -9.27 15.62 -20.52
CA ILE A 289 -9.92 15.55 -21.84
C ILE A 289 -8.85 15.11 -22.83
N SER A 290 -8.63 13.80 -22.91
CA SER A 290 -7.65 13.19 -23.80
C SER A 290 -8.28 12.85 -25.15
N GLN A 291 -7.63 13.27 -26.23
CA GLN A 291 -7.85 12.77 -27.60
C GLN A 291 -6.97 11.53 -27.90
N ALA A 292 -6.32 10.97 -26.88
CA ALA A 292 -5.30 9.95 -27.02
C ALA A 292 -5.88 8.57 -27.36
N ASN A 293 -5.22 7.86 -28.28
CA ASN A 293 -5.42 6.42 -28.45
C ASN A 293 -5.01 5.71 -27.15
N ARG A 294 -5.85 4.77 -26.66
CA ARG A 294 -5.73 4.03 -25.38
C ARG A 294 -4.35 3.39 -25.07
N VAL A 295 -3.44 3.32 -26.04
CA VAL A 295 -2.12 2.66 -25.93
C VAL A 295 -1.13 3.44 -25.06
N SER A 296 -1.32 4.76 -24.87
CA SER A 296 -0.38 5.63 -24.13
C SER A 296 -0.90 6.15 -22.79
N SER A 297 -2.09 5.72 -22.37
CA SER A 297 -2.70 6.17 -21.11
C SER A 297 -1.95 5.58 -19.91
N THR A 298 -1.68 6.40 -18.89
CA THR A 298 -1.05 5.89 -17.66
C THR A 298 -2.02 5.02 -16.87
N ASN A 299 -1.55 3.88 -16.38
CA ASN A 299 -2.38 2.98 -15.56
C ASN A 299 -2.88 3.69 -14.29
N ASN A 300 -4.18 3.56 -14.00
CA ASN A 300 -4.86 4.05 -12.79
C ASN A 300 -4.76 5.58 -12.56
N GLY A 301 -4.63 6.38 -13.63
CA GLY A 301 -4.61 7.84 -13.53
C GLY A 301 -3.39 8.38 -12.77
N LYS A 302 -2.24 7.71 -12.90
CA LYS A 302 -1.01 8.07 -12.17
C LYS A 302 -0.52 9.46 -12.53
N LEU A 303 -0.68 9.87 -13.79
CA LEU A 303 -0.28 11.19 -14.26
C LEU A 303 -1.09 12.29 -13.57
N GLU A 304 -2.41 12.17 -13.58
CA GLU A 304 -3.36 13.12 -12.99
C GLU A 304 -3.13 13.26 -11.48
N LYS A 305 -3.00 12.13 -10.78
CA LYS A 305 -2.67 12.11 -9.34
C LYS A 305 -1.34 12.78 -9.04
N SER A 306 -0.31 12.52 -9.86
CA SER A 306 1.00 13.13 -9.69
C SER A 306 0.96 14.65 -9.91
N VAL A 307 0.17 15.14 -10.88
CA VAL A 307 0.00 16.58 -11.11
C VAL A 307 -0.66 17.25 -9.91
N ILE A 308 -1.73 16.63 -9.38
CA ILE A 308 -2.44 17.11 -8.19
C ILE A 308 -1.48 17.17 -7.00
N ASN A 309 -0.77 16.08 -6.69
CA ASN A 309 0.18 16.03 -5.58
C ASN A 309 1.34 17.00 -5.76
N PHE A 310 1.86 17.17 -6.98
CA PHE A 310 2.93 18.12 -7.24
C PHE A 310 2.48 19.57 -6.97
N LYS A 311 1.24 19.91 -7.34
CA LYS A 311 0.63 21.20 -7.01
C LYS A 311 0.38 21.34 -5.50
N CYS A 312 0.00 20.27 -4.79
CA CYS A 312 -0.13 20.28 -3.33
C CYS A 312 1.21 20.59 -2.64
N LEU A 313 2.30 19.97 -3.10
CA LEU A 313 3.63 20.15 -2.52
C LEU A 313 4.25 21.50 -2.90
N ASN A 314 3.87 22.07 -4.05
CA ASN A 314 4.42 23.32 -4.57
C ASN A 314 3.29 24.31 -4.93
N PRO A 315 2.74 25.06 -3.94
CA PRO A 315 1.61 25.97 -4.18
C PRO A 315 1.91 27.07 -5.21
N GLU A 316 3.16 27.55 -5.25
CA GLU A 316 3.65 28.59 -6.17
C GLU A 316 3.72 28.13 -7.64
N TRP A 317 3.71 26.81 -7.90
CA TRP A 317 3.80 26.28 -9.26
C TRP A 317 2.49 26.48 -10.00
N ASN A 318 2.48 27.31 -11.04
CA ASN A 318 1.32 27.50 -11.92
C ASN A 318 1.67 27.04 -13.33
N THR A 319 0.76 26.30 -13.96
CA THR A 319 0.84 26.01 -15.40
C THR A 319 0.52 27.28 -16.19
N ASP A 320 1.16 27.50 -17.33
CA ASP A 320 1.07 28.75 -18.11
C ASP A 320 -0.36 29.25 -18.40
N ASN A 321 -1.39 28.39 -18.34
CA ASN A 321 -2.79 28.78 -18.54
C ASN A 321 -3.78 28.41 -17.42
N ASN A 322 -3.38 27.76 -16.30
CA ASN A 322 -4.28 27.22 -15.25
C ASN A 322 -5.47 26.34 -15.71
N GLU A 323 -5.64 26.12 -17.02
CA GLU A 323 -6.73 25.36 -17.63
C GLU A 323 -6.80 23.93 -17.11
N LEU A 324 -5.65 23.28 -16.91
CA LEU A 324 -5.59 21.90 -16.42
C LEU A 324 -6.19 21.79 -15.01
N ILE A 325 -5.83 22.71 -14.12
CA ILE A 325 -6.35 22.74 -12.76
C ILE A 325 -7.85 23.07 -12.77
N GLN A 326 -8.27 24.02 -13.60
CA GLN A 326 -9.69 24.34 -13.76
C GLN A 326 -10.49 23.15 -14.32
N GLN A 327 -9.91 22.36 -15.24
CA GLN A 327 -10.54 21.15 -15.77
C GLN A 327 -10.70 20.08 -14.70
N PHE A 328 -9.67 19.84 -13.88
CA PHE A 328 -9.81 18.91 -12.76
C PHE A 328 -10.86 19.37 -11.75
N ASN A 329 -10.95 20.68 -11.47
CA ASN A 329 -11.98 21.24 -10.60
C ASN A 329 -13.38 21.12 -11.19
N GLN A 330 -13.54 21.34 -12.50
CA GLN A 330 -14.80 21.16 -13.20
C GLN A 330 -15.22 19.68 -13.19
N TYR A 331 -14.27 18.78 -13.46
CA TYR A 331 -14.51 17.35 -13.40
C TYR A 331 -14.97 16.90 -12.02
N ALA A 332 -14.28 17.33 -10.94
CA ALA A 332 -14.69 17.01 -9.57
C ALA A 332 -16.11 17.52 -9.26
N LYS A 333 -16.45 18.75 -9.68
CA LYS A 333 -17.79 19.32 -9.52
C LYS A 333 -18.85 18.54 -10.31
N ASP A 334 -18.55 18.13 -11.54
CA ASP A 334 -19.45 17.34 -12.37
C ASP A 334 -19.69 15.95 -11.76
N GLN A 335 -18.67 15.34 -11.14
CA GLN A 335 -18.82 14.08 -10.41
C GLN A 335 -19.72 14.24 -9.18
N HIS A 336 -19.50 15.28 -8.37
CA HIS A 336 -20.36 15.58 -7.21
C HIS A 336 -21.81 15.86 -7.64
N ASN A 337 -22.01 16.63 -8.71
CA ASN A 337 -23.34 16.96 -9.24
C ASN A 337 -24.05 15.75 -9.86
N ASN A 338 -23.33 14.85 -10.54
CA ASN A 338 -23.90 13.61 -11.08
C ASN A 338 -24.31 12.63 -9.97
N SER A 339 -23.51 12.53 -8.90
CA SER A 339 -23.89 11.78 -7.69
C SER A 339 -25.12 12.39 -7.00
N ALA A 340 -25.22 13.72 -6.91
CA ALA A 340 -26.37 14.41 -6.33
C ALA A 340 -27.65 14.31 -7.20
N ASN A 341 -27.55 14.43 -8.53
CA ASN A 341 -28.70 14.35 -9.43
C ASN A 341 -29.24 12.93 -9.59
N ASN A 342 -28.38 11.90 -9.56
CA ASN A 342 -28.84 10.51 -9.52
C ASN A 342 -29.61 10.19 -8.21
N ASN A 343 -29.29 10.86 -7.11
CA ASN A 343 -30.04 10.73 -5.86
C ASN A 343 -31.43 11.39 -5.92
N ASN A 344 -31.60 12.47 -6.69
CA ASN A 344 -32.91 13.09 -6.89
C ASN A 344 -33.79 12.36 -7.91
N ASN A 345 -33.21 11.79 -8.98
CA ASN A 345 -33.99 11.05 -9.99
C ASN A 345 -34.41 9.63 -9.54
N ASN A 346 -33.68 8.99 -8.63
CA ASN A 346 -34.08 7.68 -8.07
C ASN A 346 -35.28 7.75 -7.11
N ASN A 347 -35.74 8.95 -6.71
CA ASN A 347 -37.01 9.12 -6.02
C ASN A 347 -38.21 9.30 -6.98
N ASN A 348 -37.98 9.54 -8.27
CA ASN A 348 -39.06 9.85 -9.22
C ASN A 348 -39.14 8.97 -10.47
N ASN A 349 -38.18 8.08 -10.77
CA ASN A 349 -38.28 7.21 -11.94
C ASN A 349 -37.69 5.80 -11.69
N ASN A 350 -38.55 4.88 -11.26
CA ASN A 350 -38.37 3.45 -11.58
C ASN A 350 -38.70 3.27 -13.07
N ASN A 351 -37.71 3.47 -13.92
CA ASN A 351 -37.55 2.88 -15.26
C ASN A 351 -36.62 3.79 -16.08
N ASN A 352 -35.35 3.43 -16.15
CA ASN A 352 -34.59 3.43 -17.41
C ASN A 352 -33.21 2.83 -17.14
N ASN A 353 -33.06 1.57 -17.53
CA ASN A 353 -31.78 0.89 -17.66
C ASN A 353 -31.01 1.52 -18.81
N ASN A 354 -30.14 2.49 -18.51
CA ASN A 354 -28.99 2.79 -19.36
C ASN A 354 -27.73 2.36 -18.65
N ASN A 355 -27.19 1.22 -19.12
CA ASN A 355 -25.90 0.67 -18.77
C ASN A 355 -24.79 1.63 -19.22
N ASN A 356 -24.35 2.53 -18.35
CA ASN A 356 -23.01 3.10 -18.41
C ASN A 356 -22.25 2.61 -17.17
N ASN A 357 -21.54 1.49 -17.34
CA ASN A 357 -20.55 1.01 -16.38
C ASN A 357 -19.36 1.97 -16.38
N ASN A 358 -19.47 3.06 -15.64
CA ASN A 358 -18.33 3.88 -15.30
C ASN A 358 -17.87 3.51 -13.88
N ASN A 359 -17.07 2.45 -13.79
CA ASN A 359 -16.27 2.20 -12.59
C ASN A 359 -15.20 3.29 -12.52
N PHE A 360 -15.50 4.40 -11.88
CA PHE A 360 -14.54 5.47 -11.64
C PHE A 360 -13.75 5.19 -10.36
N ALA A 361 -12.44 5.41 -10.42
CA ALA A 361 -11.57 5.35 -9.25
C ALA A 361 -11.67 6.66 -8.45
N PRO A 362 -11.49 6.64 -7.12
CA PRO A 362 -11.54 7.85 -6.31
C PRO A 362 -10.41 8.81 -6.66
N HIS A 363 -10.72 10.11 -6.64
CA HIS A 363 -9.77 11.19 -6.79
C HIS A 363 -9.85 12.10 -5.56
N THR A 364 -8.79 12.87 -5.32
CA THR A 364 -8.76 13.92 -4.31
C THR A 364 -9.11 15.22 -5.01
N SER A 365 -10.22 15.86 -4.61
CA SER A 365 -10.71 17.10 -5.21
C SER A 365 -9.92 18.30 -4.70
N LEU A 366 -9.97 19.44 -5.41
CA LEU A 366 -9.26 20.67 -4.97
C LEU A 366 -9.82 21.32 -3.70
N ASP A 367 -11.04 20.95 -3.32
CA ASP A 367 -11.71 21.44 -2.12
C ASP A 367 -11.27 20.65 -0.86
N ASP A 368 -10.79 19.41 -1.02
CA ASP A 368 -10.18 18.61 0.06
C ASP A 368 -8.83 19.20 0.56
N PHE A 369 -8.32 20.22 -0.13
CA PHE A 369 -7.03 20.86 0.13
C PHE A 369 -7.01 21.66 1.42
N GLN A 370 -8.17 22.14 1.88
CA GLN A 370 -8.26 22.86 3.16
C GLN A 370 -7.98 21.95 4.37
N HIS A 371 -8.02 20.63 4.15
CA HIS A 371 -7.82 19.61 5.18
C HIS A 371 -6.56 18.76 4.96
N ILE A 372 -5.64 19.16 4.06
CA ILE A 372 -4.37 18.45 3.81
C ILE A 372 -3.49 18.34 5.07
N SER A 373 -3.55 19.33 5.96
CA SER A 373 -2.86 19.32 7.24
C SER A 373 -3.59 18.51 8.32
N ASP A 374 -4.84 18.11 8.07
CA ASP A 374 -5.64 17.32 8.98
C ASP A 374 -5.58 15.84 8.57
N SER A 375 -4.73 15.08 9.26
CA SER A 375 -4.61 13.63 9.08
C SER A 375 -5.90 12.86 9.41
N HIS A 376 -6.94 13.53 9.90
CA HIS A 376 -8.21 12.93 10.29
C HIS A 376 -9.32 13.08 9.24
N TYR A 377 -9.18 14.03 8.31
CA TYR A 377 -10.13 14.22 7.22
C TYR A 377 -9.90 13.19 6.12
N ILE A 378 -10.93 12.41 5.79
CA ILE A 378 -10.91 11.52 4.62
C ILE A 378 -11.86 12.12 3.59
N PRO A 379 -11.41 12.37 2.35
CA PRO A 379 -12.27 12.82 1.28
C PRO A 379 -13.50 11.91 1.13
N PRO A 380 -14.72 12.48 1.02
CA PRO A 380 -15.95 11.71 0.92
C PRO A 380 -15.94 10.76 -0.29
N GLU A 381 -15.25 11.12 -1.38
CA GLU A 381 -15.11 10.27 -2.56
C GLU A 381 -14.28 9.00 -2.30
N ILE A 382 -13.25 9.09 -1.46
CA ILE A 382 -12.46 7.93 -1.05
C ILE A 382 -13.31 7.03 -0.15
N ILE A 383 -14.10 7.61 0.76
CA ILE A 383 -15.04 6.87 1.59
C ILE A 383 -16.06 6.14 0.70
N ASP A 384 -16.65 6.83 -0.28
CA ASP A 384 -17.66 6.28 -1.17
C ASP A 384 -17.12 5.19 -2.09
N ALA A 385 -15.91 5.37 -2.63
CA ALA A 385 -15.23 4.33 -3.41
C ALA A 385 -14.91 3.09 -2.56
N VAL A 386 -14.51 3.29 -1.31
CA VAL A 386 -14.14 2.19 -0.41
C VAL A 386 -15.38 1.45 0.13
N LEU A 387 -16.48 2.18 0.38
CA LEU A 387 -17.77 1.62 0.77
C LEU A 387 -18.58 1.07 -0.41
N GLY A 388 -18.23 1.44 -1.65
CA GLY A 388 -18.93 0.99 -2.85
C GLY A 388 -20.29 1.64 -3.05
N THR A 389 -20.50 2.84 -2.49
CA THR A 389 -21.77 3.59 -2.60
C THR A 389 -21.97 4.20 -3.99
N HIS A 390 -20.95 4.17 -4.86
CA HIS A 390 -21.15 4.23 -6.30
C HIS A 390 -21.81 2.92 -6.79
N HIS A 391 -23.14 2.95 -6.87
CA HIS A 391 -24.04 1.96 -7.49
C HIS A 391 -23.36 0.70 -8.06
N GLN A 392 -23.34 -0.37 -7.26
CA GLN A 392 -23.40 -1.73 -7.82
C GLN A 392 -24.81 -2.29 -7.57
N PRO A 393 -25.64 -2.50 -8.61
CA PRO A 393 -26.83 -3.34 -8.46
C PRO A 393 -26.38 -4.79 -8.26
N SER A 394 -26.81 -5.40 -7.16
CA SER A 394 -26.62 -6.83 -6.88
C SER A 394 -27.28 -7.66 -7.99
N PRO A 395 -26.68 -8.78 -8.45
CA PRO A 395 -27.41 -9.72 -9.29
C PRO A 395 -28.53 -10.34 -8.46
N GLN A 396 -29.77 -10.17 -8.93
CA GLN A 396 -30.97 -10.68 -8.29
C GLN A 396 -30.91 -12.21 -8.22
N LEU A 397 -30.72 -12.77 -7.01
CA LEU A 397 -31.14 -14.13 -6.72
C LEU A 397 -32.58 -14.07 -6.22
N ASN A 398 -33.50 -14.56 -7.03
CA ASN A 398 -34.89 -14.76 -6.66
C ASN A 398 -34.97 -15.72 -5.46
N SER A 399 -35.42 -15.24 -4.31
CA SER A 399 -36.35 -15.99 -3.45
C SER A 399 -36.83 -15.15 -2.28
N PHE A 400 -38.13 -15.34 -2.02
CA PHE A 400 -38.93 -14.86 -0.92
C PHE A 400 -38.22 -14.93 0.45
N HIS A 401 -38.10 -13.79 1.14
CA HIS A 401 -38.62 -13.61 2.50
C HIS A 401 -38.49 -12.15 2.96
N SER A 402 -39.58 -11.66 3.56
CA SER A 402 -39.77 -10.35 4.14
C SER A 402 -38.97 -10.16 5.45
N GLY A 403 -38.07 -9.19 5.47
CA GLY A 403 -37.46 -8.61 6.66
C GLY A 403 -37.13 -7.13 6.41
N PRO A 404 -37.14 -6.26 7.43
CA PRO A 404 -37.03 -4.82 7.22
C PRO A 404 -35.62 -4.48 6.74
N LYS A 405 -35.50 -4.05 5.48
CA LYS A 405 -34.26 -3.50 4.92
C LYS A 405 -34.04 -2.10 5.53
N LEU A 406 -33.05 -1.98 6.40
CA LEU A 406 -32.54 -0.68 6.87
C LEU A 406 -32.00 0.09 5.65
N LYS A 407 -32.80 1.03 5.12
CA LYS A 407 -32.31 2.11 4.24
C LYS A 407 -31.64 3.15 5.14
N GLY A 408 -30.36 2.95 5.45
CA GLY A 408 -29.54 3.93 6.16
C GLY A 408 -28.78 4.80 5.18
N ARG A 409 -29.29 5.99 4.89
CA ARG A 409 -28.52 7.11 4.33
C ARG A 409 -27.53 7.53 5.43
N LEU A 410 -26.22 7.56 5.18
CA LEU A 410 -25.30 8.24 6.09
C LEU A 410 -25.41 9.74 5.79
N ASP A 411 -26.09 10.50 6.65
CA ASP A 411 -26.13 11.96 6.53
C ASP A 411 -24.71 12.54 6.69
N GLN A 412 -24.38 13.55 5.90
CA GLN A 412 -23.12 14.31 6.01
C GLN A 412 -22.85 14.77 7.46
N ASN A 413 -23.91 15.04 8.23
CA ASN A 413 -23.85 15.40 9.64
C ASN A 413 -23.40 14.25 10.54
N ILE A 414 -23.71 12.99 10.19
CA ILE A 414 -23.22 11.80 10.89
C ILE A 414 -21.76 11.55 10.53
N ILE A 415 -21.37 11.78 9.28
CA ILE A 415 -19.97 11.69 8.84
C ILE A 415 -19.11 12.73 9.56
N ASN A 416 -19.59 13.98 9.63
CA ASN A 416 -18.93 15.05 10.38
C ASN A 416 -18.93 14.77 11.89
N ALA A 417 -20.05 14.31 12.47
CA ALA A 417 -20.10 13.94 13.88
C ALA A 417 -19.20 12.73 14.22
N VAL A 418 -19.01 11.78 13.29
CA VAL A 418 -18.08 10.66 13.45
C VAL A 418 -16.63 11.12 13.29
N ASN A 419 -16.34 12.09 12.42
CA ASN A 419 -15.03 12.71 12.34
C ASN A 419 -14.73 13.52 13.62
N ASP A 420 -15.69 14.29 14.12
CA ASP A 420 -15.59 15.06 15.37
C ASP A 420 -15.47 14.15 16.61
N LEU A 421 -16.25 13.07 16.70
CA LEU A 421 -16.16 12.09 17.79
C LEU A 421 -14.84 11.32 17.76
N HIS A 422 -14.28 11.04 16.58
CA HIS A 422 -12.95 10.44 16.47
C HIS A 422 -11.85 11.42 16.87
N GLN A 423 -11.95 12.69 16.47
CA GLN A 423 -11.00 13.72 16.89
C GLN A 423 -11.02 13.89 18.41
N SER A 424 -12.22 13.91 19.02
CA SER A 424 -12.39 13.94 20.48
C SER A 424 -11.84 12.69 21.18
N PHE A 425 -12.06 11.48 20.63
CA PHE A 425 -11.52 10.24 21.18
C PHE A 425 -9.99 10.21 21.14
N TYR A 426 -9.36 10.59 20.02
CA TYR A 426 -7.90 10.60 19.92
C TYR A 426 -7.26 11.73 20.74
N GLU A 427 -7.85 12.93 20.80
CA GLU A 427 -7.42 13.98 21.73
C GLU A 427 -7.45 13.50 23.19
N SER A 428 -8.45 12.72 23.58
CA SER A 428 -8.52 12.11 24.91
C SER A 428 -7.39 11.10 25.17
N GLN A 429 -6.98 10.32 24.16
CA GLN A 429 -5.86 9.37 24.25
C GLN A 429 -4.50 10.08 24.32
N PHE A 430 -4.31 11.16 23.56
CA PHE A 430 -3.10 11.98 23.62
C PHE A 430 -2.97 12.74 24.95
N LYS A 431 -4.09 13.25 25.49
CA LYS A 431 -4.13 13.86 26.82
C LYS A 431 -3.80 12.86 27.92
N HIS A 432 -4.34 11.64 27.85
CA HIS A 432 -3.98 10.54 28.77
C HIS A 432 -2.50 10.15 28.68
N LYS A 433 -1.90 10.17 27.48
CA LYS A 433 -0.49 9.83 27.30
C LYS A 433 0.45 10.92 27.85
N ASN A 434 0.07 12.19 27.74
CA ASN A 434 0.80 13.30 28.34
C ASN A 434 0.61 13.39 29.87
N ASP A 435 -0.59 13.14 30.38
CA ASP A 435 -0.86 13.12 31.82
C ASP A 435 -0.13 11.96 32.52
N ASN A 436 0.01 10.81 31.85
CA ASN A 436 0.84 9.70 32.34
C ASN A 436 2.35 10.00 32.27
N PHE A 437 2.79 10.87 31.35
CA PHE A 437 4.18 11.32 31.29
C PHE A 437 4.49 12.36 32.38
N VAL A 438 3.57 13.29 32.63
CA VAL A 438 3.69 14.34 33.66
C VAL A 438 3.55 13.78 35.08
N ASN A 439 2.78 12.71 35.29
CA ASN A 439 2.73 12.00 36.57
C ASN A 439 3.89 11.00 36.78
N SER A 440 4.78 10.84 35.80
CA SER A 440 5.97 9.97 35.86
C SER A 440 7.31 10.72 35.95
N ILE A 441 7.25 12.04 36.02
CA ILE A 441 8.35 12.94 36.42
C ILE A 441 8.01 13.46 37.82
#